data_AF-A0AAD9GDF7-F1
#
_entry.id   AF-A0AAD9GDF7-F1
#
_cell.length_a   1.000
_cell.length_b   1.000
_cell.length_c   1.000
_cell.angle_alpha   90.00
_cell.angle_beta   90.00
_cell.angle_gamma   90.00
#
_symmetry.space_group_name_H-M   'P 1'
#
loop_
_entity.id
_entity.type
_entity.pdbx_description
1 polymer ?
#
loop_
_entity_poly.entity_id
_entity_poly.type
_entity_poly.pdbx_seq_one_letter_code
_entity_poly.pdbx_strand_id
1 'polypeptide(L)'
;MQRKRGSSKKYTAKGRSRYVATEEEIIARNAVANDKGPDESVSSEESEESPVQADLVPSRLQMKIGDSVFPDEDSDSDSSSSGFTICNLNRNARPIEKTGIVELSRREREELERQNFEKQKMTLMAQGKLKSAQADLARLAEIRKQREAAMAKKMEQMSIKGNDA
;
A
#
# COMPACT_ATOMS: atom_id res chain seq x y z
N MET A 1 -52.22 -8.62 43.77
CA MET A 1 -51.55 -7.92 42.64
C MET A 1 -50.32 -8.72 42.21
N GLN A 2 -50.27 -9.25 40.97
CA GLN A 2 -49.06 -9.93 40.49
C GLN A 2 -48.14 -8.95 39.75
N ARG A 3 -46.88 -8.82 40.22
CA ARG A 3 -45.86 -8.00 39.56
C ARG A 3 -45.33 -8.78 38.35
N LYS A 4 -45.59 -8.29 37.13
CA LYS A 4 -45.04 -8.88 35.89
C LYS A 4 -43.51 -8.84 35.98
N ARG A 5 -42.85 -9.99 35.97
CA ARG A 5 -41.38 -10.08 35.92
C ARG A 5 -40.90 -9.49 34.59
N GLY A 6 -39.78 -8.74 34.64
CA GLY A 6 -39.32 -7.93 33.52
C GLY A 6 -39.11 -8.74 32.23
N SER A 7 -39.44 -8.13 31.10
CA SER A 7 -39.16 -8.68 29.77
C SER A 7 -37.64 -8.85 29.61
N SER A 8 -37.18 -10.10 29.56
CA SER A 8 -35.79 -10.44 29.28
C SER A 8 -35.50 -10.21 27.79
N LYS A 9 -35.33 -8.93 27.42
CA LYS A 9 -34.77 -8.51 26.14
C LYS A 9 -33.37 -9.10 26.00
N LYS A 10 -33.30 -10.27 25.35
CA LYS A 10 -32.05 -10.92 25.00
C LYS A 10 -31.26 -9.94 24.14
N TYR A 11 -30.06 -9.57 24.59
CA TYR A 11 -29.17 -8.66 23.90
C TYR A 11 -28.61 -9.37 22.66
N THR A 12 -29.40 -9.43 21.59
CA THR A 12 -28.96 -10.00 20.31
C THR A 12 -27.88 -9.09 19.76
N ALA A 13 -26.69 -9.64 19.49
CA ALA A 13 -25.58 -8.93 18.88
C ALA A 13 -25.83 -8.62 17.39
N LYS A 14 -26.94 -7.92 17.09
CA LYS A 14 -27.12 -7.17 15.84
C LYS A 14 -26.30 -5.89 15.92
N GLY A 15 -24.99 -6.05 16.05
CA GLY A 15 -24.05 -4.96 15.83
C GLY A 15 -24.21 -4.44 14.39
N ARG A 16 -23.98 -3.14 14.21
CA ARG A 16 -23.80 -2.55 12.88
C ARG A 16 -22.80 -3.43 12.11
N SER A 17 -23.13 -3.82 10.88
CA SER A 17 -22.19 -4.56 10.03
C SER A 17 -20.89 -3.77 9.95
N ARG A 18 -19.76 -4.44 10.21
CA ARG A 18 -18.45 -3.78 10.10
C ARG A 18 -18.29 -3.37 8.65
N TYR A 19 -18.18 -2.06 8.43
CA TYR A 19 -17.88 -1.54 7.11
C TYR A 19 -16.45 -1.95 6.74
N VAL A 20 -16.29 -2.56 5.57
CA VAL A 20 -15.00 -2.90 4.99
C VAL A 20 -14.82 -1.96 3.81
N ALA A 21 -13.84 -1.07 3.90
CA ALA A 21 -13.57 -0.08 2.87
C ALA A 21 -13.28 -0.75 1.52
N THR A 22 -13.76 -0.14 0.44
CA THR A 22 -13.46 -0.63 -0.92
C THR A 22 -12.06 -0.21 -1.35
N GLU A 23 -11.51 -0.90 -2.36
CA GLU A 23 -10.18 -0.57 -2.89
C GLU A 23 -10.11 0.87 -3.42
N GLU A 24 -11.16 1.33 -4.10
CA GLU A 24 -11.30 2.71 -4.57
C GLU A 24 -11.30 3.75 -3.42
N GLU A 25 -11.96 3.44 -2.30
CA GLU A 25 -12.00 4.31 -1.12
C GLU A 25 -10.64 4.41 -0.41
N ILE A 26 -9.90 3.29 -0.35
CA ILE A 26 -8.53 3.27 0.18
C ILE A 26 -7.59 4.08 -0.73
N ILE A 27 -7.72 3.94 -2.05
CA ILE A 27 -6.95 4.73 -3.04
C ILE A 27 -7.28 6.22 -2.90
N ALA A 28 -8.55 6.60 -2.84
CA ALA A 28 -8.98 7.99 -2.70
C ALA A 28 -8.47 8.63 -1.39
N ARG A 29 -8.57 7.92 -0.26
CA ARG A 29 -8.03 8.38 1.02
C ARG A 29 -6.52 8.60 0.96
N ASN A 30 -5.78 7.68 0.34
CA ASN A 30 -4.33 7.79 0.23
C ASN A 30 -3.93 8.92 -0.75
N ALA A 31 -4.68 9.16 -1.83
CA ALA A 31 -4.42 10.30 -2.71
C ALA A 31 -4.55 11.63 -1.96
N VAL A 32 -5.66 11.85 -1.25
CA VAL A 32 -5.89 13.07 -0.45
C VAL A 32 -4.82 13.26 0.63
N ALA A 33 -4.32 12.18 1.24
CA ALA A 33 -3.25 12.22 2.23
C ALA A 33 -1.83 12.42 1.66
N ASN A 34 -1.64 12.30 0.34
CA ASN A 34 -0.39 12.63 -0.34
C ASN A 34 -0.41 14.05 -0.93
N ASP A 35 -1.57 14.54 -1.38
CA ASP A 35 -1.73 15.92 -1.85
C ASP A 35 -1.75 16.94 -0.70
N LYS A 36 -2.22 16.55 0.49
CA LYS A 36 -2.04 17.32 1.73
C LYS A 36 -0.70 16.99 2.36
N GLY A 37 0.25 17.92 2.28
CA GLY A 37 1.55 17.84 2.94
C GLY A 37 1.46 17.65 4.47
N PRO A 38 2.56 17.25 5.13
CA PRO A 38 2.59 16.90 6.55
C PRO A 38 2.43 18.09 7.52
N ASP A 39 2.13 19.30 7.03
CA ASP A 39 2.04 20.55 7.77
C ASP A 39 0.61 21.01 8.10
N GLU A 40 -0.41 20.57 7.37
CA GLU A 40 -1.81 21.00 7.56
C GLU A 40 -2.72 19.90 8.16
N SER A 41 -2.41 19.53 9.42
CA SER A 41 -3.24 18.61 10.22
C SER A 41 -3.94 19.29 11.41
N VAL A 42 -4.30 20.57 11.28
CA VAL A 42 -5.11 21.31 12.27
C VAL A 42 -6.20 22.15 11.59
N SER A 43 -7.40 22.15 12.17
CA SER A 43 -8.54 23.04 11.85
C SER A 43 -9.25 22.86 10.49
N SER A 44 -10.38 22.15 10.51
CA SER A 44 -11.56 22.43 9.67
C SER A 44 -12.80 21.85 10.37
N GLU A 45 -13.68 22.72 10.89
CA GLU A 45 -14.98 22.39 11.47
C GLU A 45 -16.14 22.89 10.58
N GLU A 46 -17.39 22.73 11.05
CA GLU A 46 -18.70 22.95 10.38
C GLU A 46 -19.19 21.87 9.40
N SER A 47 -20.48 21.50 9.32
CA SER A 47 -21.71 21.70 10.14
C SER A 47 -22.79 20.74 9.56
N GLU A 48 -23.82 20.18 10.23
CA GLU A 48 -24.35 20.18 11.62
C GLU A 48 -24.42 18.70 12.13
N GLU A 49 -25.05 18.23 13.23
CA GLU A 49 -26.00 18.76 14.23
C GLU A 49 -25.73 18.14 15.63
N SER A 50 -26.74 17.73 16.42
CA SER A 50 -26.64 17.45 17.87
C SER A 50 -27.54 16.29 18.37
N PRO A 51 -27.64 15.97 19.69
CA PRO A 51 -26.66 16.00 20.80
C PRO A 51 -26.40 14.54 21.33
N VAL A 52 -25.69 14.16 22.42
CA VAL A 52 -25.51 14.70 23.80
C VAL A 52 -24.27 14.06 24.47
N GLN A 53 -23.55 14.85 25.29
CA GLN A 53 -22.78 14.51 26.52
C GLN A 53 -21.88 13.25 26.58
N ALA A 54 -20.56 13.44 26.74
CA ALA A 54 -19.85 13.19 28.02
C ALA A 54 -18.31 13.41 27.92
N ASP A 55 -17.83 14.49 28.54
CA ASP A 55 -16.75 14.52 29.54
C ASP A 55 -15.35 13.88 29.31
N LEU A 56 -14.35 14.75 29.59
CA LEU A 56 -13.03 14.50 30.18
C LEU A 56 -11.86 14.04 29.28
N VAL A 57 -11.10 15.03 28.82
CA VAL A 57 -9.67 14.90 28.48
C VAL A 57 -8.82 14.87 29.77
N PRO A 58 -8.02 13.82 30.03
CA PRO A 58 -6.97 13.91 31.05
C PRO A 58 -5.78 14.69 30.46
N SER A 59 -5.47 15.83 31.07
CA SER A 59 -4.30 16.64 30.71
C SER A 59 -3.00 15.88 30.94
N ARG A 60 -2.05 16.07 30.01
CA ARG A 60 -0.73 15.44 30.00
C ARG A 60 0.06 15.86 31.26
N LEU A 61 0.12 14.97 32.26
CA LEU A 61 0.90 15.15 33.48
C LEU A 61 2.38 15.39 33.12
N GLN A 62 2.82 16.64 33.25
CA GLN A 62 4.23 17.00 33.24
C GLN A 62 4.85 16.56 34.58
N MET A 63 5.35 15.33 34.63
CA MET A 63 6.21 14.90 35.72
C MET A 63 7.56 15.61 35.59
N LYS A 64 7.71 16.70 36.35
CA LYS A 64 9.01 17.32 36.60
C LYS A 64 9.85 16.33 37.41
N ILE A 65 10.72 15.61 36.73
CA ILE A 65 11.77 14.81 37.38
C ILE A 65 12.67 15.80 38.14
N GLY A 66 12.88 15.52 39.41
CA GLY A 66 13.61 16.42 40.30
C GLY A 66 15.05 16.61 39.84
N ASP A 67 15.47 17.87 39.78
CA ASP A 67 16.85 18.30 39.64
C ASP A 67 17.65 17.79 40.87
N SER A 68 18.20 16.59 40.73
CA SER A 68 19.13 16.01 41.68
C SER A 68 20.51 16.28 41.10
N VAL A 69 21.11 17.38 41.58
CA VAL A 69 22.45 17.81 41.23
C VAL A 69 23.45 16.80 41.81
N PHE A 70 23.64 15.70 41.10
CA PHE A 70 24.82 14.86 41.29
C PHE A 70 26.02 15.69 40.83
N PRO A 71 27.03 15.93 41.67
CA PRO A 71 28.26 16.55 41.21
C PRO A 71 28.91 15.59 40.21
N ASP A 72 29.14 16.09 38.99
CA ASP A 72 30.07 15.48 38.05
C ASP A 72 31.48 15.59 38.67
N GLU A 73 31.84 14.58 39.48
CA GLU A 73 33.22 14.30 39.84
C GLU A 73 33.93 13.88 38.54
N ASP A 74 34.60 14.83 37.90
CA ASP A 74 35.49 14.64 36.75
C ASP A 74 36.63 13.67 37.13
N SER A 75 36.32 12.39 37.16
CA SER A 75 37.27 11.31 37.35
C SER A 75 37.97 11.01 36.03
N ASP A 76 38.77 11.98 35.58
CA ASP A 76 39.91 11.73 34.70
C ASP A 76 40.92 10.87 35.48
N SER A 77 40.57 9.58 35.59
CA SER A 77 41.41 8.54 36.18
C SER A 77 42.57 8.26 35.24
N ASP A 78 43.57 9.12 35.37
CA ASP A 78 44.74 9.14 34.54
C ASP A 78 45.54 7.82 34.66
N SER A 79 46.10 7.39 33.53
CA SER A 79 47.27 6.51 33.48
C SER A 79 47.19 5.13 34.16
N SER A 80 46.38 4.23 33.59
CA SER A 80 46.56 2.77 33.73
C SER A 80 47.84 2.26 33.03
N SER A 81 49.01 2.56 33.59
CA SER A 81 50.34 1.87 33.56
C SER A 81 50.84 1.15 32.27
N SER A 82 50.25 1.37 31.10
CA SER A 82 50.69 0.79 29.83
C SER A 82 50.45 1.80 28.71
N GLY A 83 51.50 2.10 27.93
CA GLY A 83 51.52 3.18 26.94
C GLY A 83 50.68 2.96 25.68
N PHE A 84 49.62 2.15 25.77
CA PHE A 84 48.70 1.85 24.68
C PHE A 84 47.27 2.18 25.11
N THR A 85 46.72 3.25 24.55
CA THR A 85 45.30 3.54 24.64
C THR A 85 44.51 2.49 23.86
N ILE A 86 43.65 1.73 24.54
CA ILE A 86 42.76 0.76 23.89
C ILE A 86 41.65 1.55 23.17
N CYS A 87 41.95 1.97 21.95
CA CYS A 87 41.02 2.69 21.09
C CYS A 87 39.90 1.74 20.61
N ASN A 88 38.75 1.78 21.30
CA ASN A 88 37.54 1.14 20.80
C ASN A 88 37.15 1.77 19.44
N LEU A 89 37.20 0.99 18.37
CA LEU A 89 37.03 1.46 16.99
C LEU A 89 35.63 2.07 16.73
N ASN A 90 34.65 1.73 17.57
CA ASN A 90 33.28 2.25 17.54
C ASN A 90 33.07 3.49 18.42
N ARG A 91 34.09 3.95 19.18
CA ARG A 91 34.01 5.14 20.05
C ARG A 91 33.74 6.43 19.28
N ASN A 92 34.28 6.52 18.06
CA ASN A 92 34.12 7.67 17.19
C ASN A 92 33.18 7.29 16.04
N ALA A 93 31.99 7.89 16.02
CA ALA A 93 31.03 7.70 14.93
C ALA A 93 31.67 8.18 13.60
N ARG A 94 32.02 7.23 12.74
CA ARG A 94 32.56 7.56 11.41
C ARG A 94 31.42 8.13 10.56
N PRO A 95 31.56 9.32 9.94
CA PRO A 95 30.63 9.74 8.90
C PRO A 95 30.77 8.75 7.74
N ILE A 96 29.79 7.87 7.57
CA ILE A 96 29.68 7.07 6.36
C ILE A 96 29.36 8.06 5.25
N GLU A 97 30.35 8.38 4.42
CA GLU A 97 30.13 9.17 3.22
C GLU A 97 29.05 8.49 2.40
N LYS A 98 27.92 9.17 2.20
CA LYS A 98 26.82 8.69 1.37
C LYS A 98 27.21 8.80 -0.11
N THR A 99 28.26 8.08 -0.52
CA THR A 99 28.47 7.76 -1.93
C THR A 99 27.15 7.15 -2.42
N GLY A 100 26.48 7.79 -3.40
CA GLY A 100 25.05 7.62 -3.70
C GLY A 100 24.57 6.22 -4.10
N ILE A 101 25.44 5.22 -4.02
CA ILE A 101 25.15 3.79 -4.03
C ILE A 101 24.51 3.43 -2.67
N VAL A 102 23.27 3.88 -2.45
CA VAL A 102 22.42 3.29 -1.42
C VAL A 102 22.10 1.89 -1.91
N GLU A 103 22.74 0.90 -1.31
CA GLU A 103 22.41 -0.50 -1.54
C GLU A 103 20.97 -0.75 -1.13
N LEU A 104 20.08 -0.83 -2.13
CA LEU A 104 18.66 -1.12 -1.93
C LEU A 104 18.49 -2.32 -0.99
N SER A 105 17.56 -2.20 -0.06
CA SER A 105 17.21 -3.26 0.86
C SER A 105 16.87 -4.53 0.09
N ARG A 106 17.16 -5.71 0.66
CA ARG A 106 16.86 -7.00 0.02
C ARG A 106 15.42 -7.05 -0.50
N ARG A 107 14.48 -6.52 0.28
CA ARG A 107 13.06 -6.41 -0.06
C ARG A 107 12.82 -5.54 -1.30
N GLU A 108 13.47 -4.39 -1.38
CA GLU A 108 13.36 -3.45 -2.50
C GLU A 108 13.93 -4.05 -3.80
N ARG A 109 15.01 -4.85 -3.71
CA ARG A 109 15.55 -5.61 -4.85
C ARG A 109 14.54 -6.64 -5.36
N GLU A 110 14.01 -7.48 -4.47
CA GLU A 110 13.01 -8.50 -4.81
C GLU A 110 11.72 -7.87 -5.38
N GLU A 111 11.28 -6.73 -4.86
CA GLU A 111 10.12 -5.98 -5.38
C GLU A 111 10.38 -5.35 -6.76
N LEU A 112 11.58 -4.80 -7.03
CA LEU A 112 11.96 -4.31 -8.36
C LEU A 112 12.11 -5.43 -9.39
N GLU A 113 12.71 -6.56 -9.02
CA GLU A 113 12.82 -7.73 -9.90
C GLU A 113 11.44 -8.25 -10.30
N ARG A 114 10.50 -8.32 -9.35
CA ARG A 114 9.10 -8.66 -9.62
C ARG A 114 8.44 -7.70 -10.60
N GLN A 115 8.55 -6.39 -10.38
CA GLN A 115 8.01 -5.39 -11.29
C GLN A 115 8.64 -5.48 -12.70
N ASN A 116 9.94 -5.74 -12.78
CA ASN A 116 10.64 -5.89 -14.05
C ASN A 116 10.21 -7.16 -14.79
N PHE A 117 10.03 -8.27 -14.08
CA PHE A 117 9.48 -9.51 -14.64
C PHE A 117 8.04 -9.32 -15.14
N GLU A 118 7.18 -8.65 -14.37
CA GLU A 118 5.80 -8.34 -14.77
C GLU A 118 5.77 -7.45 -16.02
N LYS A 119 6.58 -6.38 -16.07
CA LYS A 119 6.77 -5.53 -17.27
C LYS A 119 7.24 -6.34 -18.48
N GLN A 120 8.28 -7.17 -18.33
CA GLN A 120 8.80 -8.02 -19.41
C GLN A 120 7.76 -9.04 -19.89
N LYS A 121 7.01 -9.68 -18.98
CA LYS A 121 5.92 -10.60 -19.33
C LYS A 121 4.84 -9.88 -20.17
N MET A 122 4.47 -8.66 -19.79
CA MET A 122 3.50 -7.86 -20.55
C MET A 122 4.05 -7.46 -21.93
N THR A 123 5.32 -7.07 -22.06
CA THR A 123 5.90 -6.78 -23.39
C THR A 123 6.01 -8.02 -24.27
N LEU A 124 6.35 -9.19 -23.71
CA LEU A 124 6.38 -10.46 -24.45
C LEU A 124 4.98 -10.95 -24.87
N MET A 125 3.96 -10.65 -24.06
CA MET A 125 2.55 -10.90 -24.40
C MET A 125 2.09 -10.00 -25.55
N ALA A 126 2.38 -8.69 -25.49
CA ALA A 126 2.09 -7.74 -26.56
C ALA A 126 2.84 -8.06 -27.86
N GLN A 127 4.07 -8.57 -27.78
CA GLN A 127 4.85 -9.06 -28.92
C GLN A 127 4.37 -10.41 -29.48
N GLY A 128 3.38 -11.06 -28.87
CA GLY A 128 2.91 -12.38 -29.29
C GLY A 128 3.97 -13.49 -29.14
N LYS A 129 4.96 -13.33 -28.25
CA LYS A 129 6.04 -14.32 -28.02
C LYS A 129 5.68 -15.34 -26.94
N LEU A 130 4.79 -14.99 -26.02
CA LEU A 130 4.34 -15.88 -24.95
C LEU A 130 3.33 -16.89 -25.51
N LYS A 131 3.44 -18.18 -25.13
CA LYS A 131 2.63 -19.28 -25.71
C LYS A 131 1.12 -19.04 -25.69
N SER A 132 0.57 -18.39 -24.67
CA SER A 132 -0.87 -18.04 -24.64
C SER A 132 -1.21 -17.00 -25.71
N ALA A 133 -0.43 -15.92 -25.83
CA ALA A 133 -0.62 -14.91 -26.85
C ALA A 133 -0.46 -15.49 -28.28
N GLN A 134 0.43 -16.47 -28.47
CA GLN A 134 0.51 -17.21 -29.73
C GLN A 134 -0.76 -18.01 -30.04
N ALA A 135 -1.33 -18.70 -29.05
CA ALA A 135 -2.59 -19.43 -29.20
C ALA A 135 -3.76 -18.48 -29.48
N ASP A 136 -3.83 -17.32 -28.81
CA ASP A 136 -4.85 -16.31 -29.05
C ASP A 136 -4.73 -15.70 -30.45
N LEU A 137 -3.51 -15.40 -30.92
CA LEU A 137 -3.27 -14.93 -32.29
C LEU A 137 -3.63 -16.00 -33.35
N ALA A 138 -3.30 -17.27 -33.10
CA ALA A 138 -3.68 -18.37 -33.98
C ALA A 138 -5.20 -18.51 -34.08
N ARG A 139 -5.91 -18.47 -32.94
CA ARG A 139 -7.38 -18.47 -32.88
C ARG A 139 -8.00 -17.29 -33.61
N LEU A 140 -7.42 -16.09 -33.50
CA LEU A 140 -7.87 -14.92 -34.25
C LEU A 140 -7.64 -15.07 -35.76
N ALA A 141 -6.54 -15.71 -36.18
CA ALA A 141 -6.27 -16.01 -37.58
C ALA A 141 -7.27 -17.04 -38.16
N GLU A 142 -7.62 -18.08 -37.40
CA GLU A 142 -8.68 -19.03 -37.78
C GLU A 142 -10.03 -18.33 -37.97
N ILE A 143 -10.43 -17.47 -37.04
CA ILE A 143 -11.68 -16.70 -37.13
C ILE A 143 -11.68 -15.78 -38.37
N ARG A 144 -10.54 -15.13 -38.69
CA ARG A 144 -10.40 -14.33 -39.91
C ARG A 144 -10.60 -15.18 -41.16
N LYS A 145 -9.90 -16.32 -41.26
CA LYS A 145 -10.02 -17.27 -42.38
C LYS A 145 -11.45 -17.80 -42.54
N GLN A 146 -12.14 -18.12 -41.46
CA GLN A 146 -13.54 -18.56 -41.47
C GLN A 146 -14.48 -17.46 -41.99
N ARG A 147 -14.28 -16.19 -41.57
CA ARG A 147 -15.05 -15.04 -42.04
C ARG A 147 -14.82 -14.77 -43.52
N GLU A 148 -13.57 -14.79 -43.96
CA GLU A 148 -13.19 -14.61 -45.37
C GLU A 148 -13.82 -15.69 -46.25
N ALA A 149 -13.66 -16.97 -45.90
CA ALA A 149 -14.27 -18.08 -46.62
C ALA A 149 -15.81 -18.02 -46.62
N ALA A 150 -16.44 -17.53 -45.56
CA ALA A 150 -17.89 -17.31 -45.52
C ALA A 150 -18.35 -16.13 -46.39
N MET A 151 -17.55 -15.05 -46.48
CA MET A 151 -17.84 -13.93 -47.39
C MET A 151 -17.63 -14.32 -48.85
N ALA A 152 -16.56 -15.04 -49.18
CA ALA A 152 -16.33 -15.58 -50.53
C ALA A 152 -17.49 -16.46 -50.99
N LYS A 153 -17.91 -17.45 -50.18
CA LYS A 153 -19.07 -18.31 -50.47
C LYS A 153 -20.38 -17.52 -50.64
N LYS A 154 -20.58 -16.44 -49.88
CA LYS A 154 -21.75 -15.57 -50.07
C LYS A 154 -21.70 -14.80 -51.40
N MET A 155 -20.53 -14.29 -51.79
CA MET A 155 -20.33 -13.60 -53.07
C MET A 155 -20.56 -14.55 -54.25
N GLU A 156 -20.02 -15.78 -54.19
CA GLU A 156 -20.24 -16.83 -55.19
C GLU A 156 -21.72 -17.22 -55.33
N GLN A 157 -22.44 -17.38 -54.21
CA GLN A 157 -23.88 -17.66 -54.22
C GLN A 157 -24.70 -16.51 -54.83
N MET A 158 -24.29 -15.25 -54.59
CA MET A 158 -24.93 -14.08 -55.18
C MET A 158 -24.65 -13.97 -56.68
N SER A 159 -23.44 -14.25 -57.15
CA SER A 159 -23.11 -14.19 -58.59
C SER A 159 -23.76 -15.30 -59.40
N ILE A 160 -23.84 -16.53 -58.87
CA ILE A 160 -24.56 -17.63 -59.52
C ILE A 160 -26.05 -17.27 -59.64
N LYS A 161 -26.68 -16.87 -58.53
CA LYS A 161 -28.11 -16.53 -58.52
C LYS A 161 -28.46 -15.26 -59.33
N GLY A 162 -27.48 -14.42 -59.65
CA GLY A 162 -27.64 -13.30 -60.57
C GLY A 162 -27.48 -13.64 -62.05
N ASN A 163 -26.88 -14.80 -62.39
CA ASN A 163 -26.77 -15.29 -63.78
C ASN A 163 -27.94 -16.23 -64.16
N ASP A 164 -28.67 -16.77 -63.19
CA ASP A 164 -29.85 -17.63 -63.39
C ASP A 164 -31.18 -16.84 -63.52
N ALA A 165 -31.12 -15.53 -63.82
CA ALA A 165 -32.25 -14.60 -63.87
C ALA A 165 -32.23 -13.70 -65.12
#